data_AF-A0A938VR85-F1
#
_entry.id   AF-A0A938VR85-F1
#
_cell.length_a   1.000
_cell.length_b   1.000
_cell.length_c   1.000
_cell.angle_alpha   90.00
_cell.angle_beta   90.00
_cell.angle_gamma   90.00
#
_symmetry.space_group_name_H-M   'P 1'
#
loop_
_entity.id
_entity.type
_entity.pdbx_description
1 polymer ?
#
loop_
_entity_poly.entity_id
_entity_poly.type
_entity_poly.pdbx_seq_one_letter_code
_entity_poly.pdbx_strand_id
1 'polypeptide(L)'
;MKERSVVGDLINFRGLVYSPINEQGVVYLFSKVAEDLNMYVEEVKQGFPDCVARRFNGKGWERIAIEFEYQSSNFQAHGHNPAACDMIVCWEHDWLDAPIEVMELRDVVRSLPNRPIERPERVSGDAPTSVEELCDRAGSKPEVRQLATALDVKIRAIHADVWRKIGKGWATYYSPKRVYVWLTPQVQGIRLEVFTRGQPLEPARPYRGSTTTERWGVISVRSANEIDVAVAACAESRERMNAAIAANEPLSGALTAGDMAHPPAEAEETNAVTEVRP
;
A
#
# COMPACT_ATOMS: atom_id res chain seq x y z
N MET A 1 28.56 -24.02 -14.19
CA MET A 1 28.31 -24.64 -12.87
C MET A 1 27.09 -23.94 -12.30
N LYS A 2 26.04 -24.65 -11.84
CA LYS A 2 24.91 -23.97 -11.18
C LYS A 2 25.41 -23.46 -9.83
N GLU A 3 25.33 -22.16 -9.63
CA GLU A 3 25.67 -21.52 -8.36
C GLU A 3 24.78 -22.10 -7.26
N ARG A 4 25.39 -22.53 -6.15
CA ARG A 4 24.65 -23.05 -4.99
C ARG A 4 24.20 -21.86 -4.16
N SER A 5 22.89 -21.75 -3.91
CA SER A 5 22.36 -20.73 -3.01
C SER A 5 22.70 -21.10 -1.57
N VAL A 6 23.55 -20.29 -0.93
CA VAL A 6 23.92 -20.40 0.48
C VAL A 6 23.17 -19.30 1.25
N VAL A 7 22.67 -19.62 2.44
CA VAL A 7 21.92 -18.72 3.31
C VAL A 7 22.49 -18.77 4.73
N GLY A 8 22.19 -17.77 5.56
CA GLY A 8 22.61 -17.69 6.96
C GLY A 8 21.78 -18.54 7.92
N ASP A 9 21.91 -18.27 9.21
CA ASP A 9 21.20 -18.98 10.28
C ASP A 9 19.69 -18.71 10.26
N LEU A 10 18.89 -19.63 10.79
CA LEU A 10 17.45 -19.43 10.89
C LEU A 10 17.12 -18.32 11.91
N ILE A 11 16.42 -17.26 11.46
CA ILE A 11 15.93 -16.17 12.32
C ILE A 11 14.41 -16.03 12.29
N ASN A 12 13.76 -16.43 11.19
CA ASN A 12 12.30 -16.35 10.97
C ASN A 12 11.68 -15.03 11.46
N PHE A 13 12.22 -13.90 11.00
CA PHE A 13 11.85 -12.57 11.49
C PHE A 13 11.19 -11.73 10.39
N ARG A 14 9.92 -11.36 10.57
CA ARG A 14 9.14 -10.43 9.72
C ARG A 14 9.27 -10.67 8.20
N GLY A 15 9.24 -11.94 7.82
CA GLY A 15 9.32 -12.39 6.42
C GLY A 15 10.74 -12.66 5.91
N LEU A 16 11.76 -12.45 6.73
CA LEU A 16 13.14 -12.88 6.46
C LEU A 16 13.43 -14.17 7.25
N VAL A 17 13.58 -15.29 6.54
CA VAL A 17 13.73 -16.61 7.16
C VAL A 17 15.14 -16.82 7.71
N TYR A 18 16.16 -16.41 6.96
CA TYR A 18 17.57 -16.62 7.28
C TYR A 18 18.30 -15.30 7.55
N SER A 19 19.34 -15.34 8.37
CA SER A 19 20.15 -14.16 8.69
C SER A 19 20.85 -13.59 7.45
N PRO A 20 21.17 -12.29 7.46
CA PRO A 20 22.10 -11.71 6.50
C PRO A 20 23.42 -12.49 6.45
N ILE A 21 24.04 -12.50 5.26
CA ILE A 21 25.42 -12.99 5.03
C ILE A 21 26.26 -11.96 4.23
N ASN A 22 25.71 -10.75 4.04
CA ASN A 22 26.30 -9.62 3.32
C ASN A 22 25.57 -8.31 3.68
N GLU A 23 26.09 -7.16 3.23
CA GLU A 23 25.50 -5.83 3.53
C GLU A 23 24.07 -5.69 3.00
N GLN A 24 23.77 -6.20 1.80
CA GLN A 24 22.43 -6.11 1.23
C GLN A 24 21.35 -6.78 2.09
N GLY A 25 21.71 -7.89 2.76
CA GLY A 25 20.85 -8.53 3.75
C GLY A 25 20.61 -7.65 4.98
N VAL A 26 21.63 -6.90 5.42
CA VAL A 26 21.54 -5.93 6.52
C VAL A 26 20.62 -4.77 6.15
N VAL A 27 20.78 -4.19 4.96
CA VAL A 27 19.90 -3.13 4.43
C VAL A 27 18.44 -3.61 4.42
N TYR A 28 18.19 -4.81 3.88
CA TYR A 28 16.84 -5.37 3.84
C TYR A 28 16.27 -5.58 5.23
N LEU A 29 17.06 -6.09 6.18
CA LEU A 29 16.61 -6.32 7.55
C LEU A 29 16.36 -5.01 8.30
N PHE A 30 17.23 -4.00 8.14
CA PHE A 30 17.02 -2.68 8.71
C PHE A 30 15.69 -2.07 8.26
N SER A 31 15.32 -2.23 6.97
CA SER A 31 14.03 -1.78 6.44
C SER A 31 12.82 -2.38 7.18
N LYS A 32 12.98 -3.54 7.84
CA LYS A 32 11.92 -4.22 8.61
C LYS A 32 11.81 -3.76 10.06
N VAL A 33 12.79 -3.02 10.57
CA VAL A 33 12.88 -2.59 11.99
C VAL A 33 13.02 -1.08 12.17
N ALA A 34 13.31 -0.31 11.11
CA ALA A 34 13.53 1.13 11.19
C ALA A 34 12.38 1.88 11.90
N GLU A 35 11.13 1.54 11.60
CA GLU A 35 9.96 2.12 12.28
C GLU A 35 9.95 1.83 13.80
N ASP A 36 10.30 0.60 14.20
CA ASP A 36 10.37 0.19 15.61
C ASP A 36 11.48 0.93 16.37
N LEU A 37 12.51 1.35 15.64
CA LEU A 37 13.63 2.15 16.13
C LEU A 37 13.34 3.66 16.09
N ASN A 38 12.11 4.06 15.73
CA ASN A 38 11.71 5.45 15.51
C ASN A 38 12.62 6.17 14.50
N MET A 39 12.89 5.50 13.39
CA MET A 39 13.65 6.03 12.26
C MET A 39 12.83 6.04 10.97
N TYR A 40 12.97 7.10 10.19
CA TYR A 40 12.45 7.19 8.81
C TYR A 40 13.59 7.34 7.81
N VAL A 41 13.63 6.48 6.80
CA VAL A 41 14.63 6.56 5.74
C VAL A 41 14.23 7.64 4.73
N GLU A 42 15.09 8.62 4.50
CA GLU A 42 14.91 9.68 3.50
C GLU A 42 15.56 9.30 2.16
N GLU A 43 16.72 8.65 2.21
CA GLU A 43 17.53 8.30 1.04
C GLU A 43 18.30 7.01 1.28
N VAL A 44 18.35 6.14 0.27
CA VAL A 44 19.30 5.03 0.15
C VAL A 44 20.01 5.20 -1.17
N LYS A 45 21.35 5.23 -1.16
CA LYS A 45 22.15 5.51 -2.35
C LYS A 45 23.30 4.52 -2.48
N GLN A 46 23.91 4.53 -3.66
CA GLN A 46 25.18 3.86 -3.87
C GLN A 46 26.31 4.76 -3.40
N GLY A 47 27.14 4.25 -2.50
CA GLY A 47 28.34 4.91 -2.02
C GLY A 47 28.15 5.68 -0.72
N PHE A 48 29.28 5.87 -0.04
CA PHE A 48 29.36 6.34 1.34
C PHE A 48 28.82 7.77 1.57
N PRO A 49 28.03 8.00 2.65
CA PRO A 49 27.34 7.00 3.46
C PRO A 49 26.12 6.41 2.74
N ASP A 50 25.81 5.13 2.91
CA ASP A 50 24.76 4.41 2.17
C ASP A 50 23.35 4.99 2.36
N CYS A 51 23.06 5.55 3.53
CA CYS A 51 21.71 5.92 3.92
C CYS A 51 21.63 7.25 4.66
N VAL A 52 20.57 8.00 4.39
CA VAL A 52 20.16 9.17 5.17
C VAL A 52 18.82 8.86 5.80
N ALA A 53 18.73 9.01 7.12
CA ALA A 53 17.51 8.79 7.87
C ALA A 53 17.23 9.94 8.85
N ARG A 54 16.01 9.94 9.39
CA ARG A 54 15.60 10.77 10.52
C ARG A 54 15.37 9.90 11.74
N ARG A 55 16.07 10.14 12.84
CA ARG A 55 15.86 9.48 14.13
C ARG A 55 15.12 10.40 15.10
N PHE A 56 14.16 9.87 15.85
CA PHE A 56 13.54 10.63 16.92
C PHE A 56 14.42 10.61 18.19
N ASN A 57 14.77 11.79 18.70
CA ASN A 57 15.64 11.94 19.88
C ASN A 57 14.90 12.37 21.16
N GLY A 58 13.57 12.24 21.19
CA GLY A 58 12.73 12.67 22.32
C GLY A 58 12.26 14.13 22.24
N LYS A 59 12.97 15.00 21.50
CA LYS A 59 12.57 16.40 21.27
C LYS A 59 12.09 16.65 19.85
N GLY A 60 12.63 15.90 18.88
CA GLY A 60 12.30 16.04 17.47
C GLY A 60 13.02 15.01 16.61
N TRP A 61 13.02 15.27 15.31
CA TRP A 61 13.61 14.40 14.28
C TRP A 61 14.96 14.94 13.83
N GLU A 62 16.04 14.24 14.17
CA GLU A 62 17.40 14.60 13.75
C GLU A 62 17.80 13.82 12.49
N ARG A 63 18.53 14.47 11.58
CA ARG A 63 19.08 13.80 10.39
C ARG A 63 20.33 13.03 10.80
N ILE A 64 20.41 11.77 10.40
CA ILE A 64 21.58 10.91 10.59
C ILE A 64 22.01 10.29 9.25
N ALA A 65 23.31 10.21 9.04
CA ALA A 65 23.95 9.41 8.01
C ALA A 65 24.29 8.03 8.57
N ILE A 66 23.88 6.98 7.87
CA ILE A 66 24.07 5.59 8.26
C ILE A 66 24.92 4.89 7.20
N GLU A 67 25.92 4.13 7.64
CA GLU A 67 26.60 3.13 6.81
C GLU A 67 26.13 1.73 7.19
N PHE A 68 25.83 0.91 6.17
CA PHE A 68 25.47 -0.48 6.40
C PHE A 68 26.67 -1.39 6.19
N GLU A 69 26.90 -2.29 7.14
CA GLU A 69 28.01 -3.23 7.05
C GLU A 69 27.57 -4.63 7.46
N TYR A 70 28.20 -5.68 6.93
CA TYR A 70 27.95 -7.02 7.46
C TYR A 70 28.55 -7.17 8.86
N GLN A 71 29.83 -6.82 8.99
CA GLN A 71 30.58 -6.73 10.25
C GLN A 71 30.96 -5.28 10.50
N SER A 72 30.84 -4.78 11.73
CA SER A 72 31.17 -3.38 12.02
C SER A 72 32.61 -2.98 11.67
N SER A 73 33.56 -3.92 11.74
CA SER A 73 34.96 -3.71 11.36
C SER A 73 35.16 -3.45 9.86
N ASN A 74 34.21 -3.85 9.01
CA ASN A 74 34.27 -3.57 7.57
C ASN A 74 34.28 -2.07 7.28
N PHE A 75 33.62 -1.26 8.12
CA PHE A 75 33.66 0.20 7.99
C PHE A 75 35.10 0.73 7.96
N GLN A 76 35.93 0.23 8.89
CA GLN A 76 37.35 0.56 8.95
C GLN A 76 38.12 -0.05 7.77
N ALA A 77 37.82 -1.30 7.40
CA ALA A 77 38.49 -1.99 6.30
C ALA A 77 38.26 -1.31 4.95
N HIS A 78 37.08 -0.73 4.73
CA HIS A 78 36.71 0.05 3.56
C HIS A 78 37.29 1.47 3.58
N GLY A 79 37.88 1.91 4.70
CA GLY A 79 38.50 3.24 4.83
C GLY A 79 37.47 4.37 4.94
N HIS A 80 36.27 4.09 5.42
CA HIS A 80 35.23 5.10 5.62
C HIS A 80 35.63 6.09 6.72
N ASN A 81 35.27 7.37 6.50
CA ASN A 81 35.60 8.44 7.44
C ASN A 81 34.52 8.54 8.53
N PRO A 82 34.82 8.25 9.81
CA PRO A 82 33.82 8.34 10.87
C PRO A 82 33.25 9.75 11.08
N ALA A 83 33.92 10.80 10.61
CA ALA A 83 33.40 12.17 10.70
C ALA A 83 32.31 12.51 9.66
N ALA A 84 32.08 11.63 8.68
CA ALA A 84 31.09 11.82 7.61
C ALA A 84 29.91 10.82 7.69
N CYS A 85 29.82 10.08 8.81
CA CYS A 85 28.78 9.11 9.10
C CYS A 85 28.45 9.20 10.60
N ASP A 86 27.17 9.09 10.95
CA ASP A 86 26.73 9.22 12.34
C ASP A 86 26.58 7.85 13.03
N MET A 87 26.34 6.79 12.26
CA MET A 87 26.05 5.45 12.78
C MET A 87 26.43 4.34 11.79
N ILE A 88 26.97 3.24 12.31
CA ILE A 88 27.06 1.96 11.60
C ILE A 88 25.84 1.11 11.98
N VAL A 89 25.13 0.58 10.99
CA VAL A 89 24.14 -0.49 11.21
C VAL A 89 24.72 -1.78 10.64
N CYS A 90 24.91 -2.79 11.48
CA CYS A 90 25.55 -4.05 11.08
C CYS A 90 24.79 -5.30 11.50
N TRP A 91 25.12 -6.45 10.91
CA TRP A 91 24.62 -7.74 11.42
C TRP A 91 25.42 -8.21 12.64
N GLU A 92 26.75 -8.10 12.60
CA GLU A 92 27.64 -8.53 13.67
C GLU A 92 28.55 -7.37 14.12
N HIS A 93 28.52 -7.06 15.41
CA HIS A 93 29.39 -6.03 15.99
C HIS A 93 30.66 -6.64 16.58
N ASP A 94 31.76 -6.49 15.85
CA ASP A 94 33.10 -7.00 16.18
C ASP A 94 34.15 -5.89 16.44
N TRP A 95 33.78 -4.61 16.25
CA TRP A 95 34.66 -3.45 16.43
C TRP A 95 34.35 -2.68 17.72
N LEU A 96 34.78 -3.22 18.86
CA LEU A 96 34.43 -2.70 20.19
C LEU A 96 34.90 -1.26 20.47
N ASP A 97 36.00 -0.84 19.84
CA ASP A 97 36.57 0.50 20.01
C ASP A 97 36.13 1.47 18.89
N ALA A 98 34.99 1.21 18.23
CA ALA A 98 34.45 2.07 17.19
C ALA A 98 34.25 3.51 17.71
N PRO A 99 34.74 4.54 16.99
CA PRO A 99 34.61 5.95 17.41
C PRO A 99 33.24 6.54 17.10
N ILE A 100 32.32 5.75 16.55
CA ILE A 100 30.97 6.13 16.14
C ILE A 100 29.95 5.12 16.66
N GLU A 101 28.69 5.52 16.72
CA GLU A 101 27.60 4.66 17.21
C GLU A 101 27.47 3.42 16.32
N VAL A 102 27.34 2.23 16.94
CA VAL A 102 27.11 0.98 16.22
C VAL A 102 25.82 0.32 16.70
N MET A 103 24.96 -0.01 15.74
CA MET A 103 23.71 -0.73 15.96
C MET A 103 23.82 -2.13 15.38
N GLU A 104 23.85 -3.14 16.25
CA GLU A 104 23.85 -4.56 15.85
C GLU A 104 22.42 -5.07 15.65
N LEU A 105 22.05 -5.37 14.42
CA LEU A 105 20.71 -5.87 14.09
C LEU A 105 20.43 -7.26 14.65
N ARG A 106 21.45 -8.09 14.88
CA ARG A 106 21.28 -9.43 15.46
C ARG A 106 20.63 -9.39 16.83
N ASP A 107 20.97 -8.39 17.65
CA ASP A 107 20.35 -8.21 18.96
C ASP A 107 19.04 -7.44 18.87
N VAL A 108 18.91 -6.47 17.96
CA VAL A 108 17.65 -5.79 17.68
C VAL A 108 16.55 -6.81 17.32
N VAL A 109 16.80 -7.74 16.39
CA VAL A 109 15.78 -8.73 15.98
C VAL A 109 15.40 -9.71 17.09
N ARG A 110 16.31 -10.00 18.02
CA ARG A 110 16.01 -10.84 19.19
C ARG A 110 15.11 -10.14 20.19
N SER A 111 15.20 -8.81 20.28
CA SER A 111 14.41 -8.00 21.22
C SER A 111 13.03 -7.63 20.69
N LEU A 112 12.83 -7.61 19.36
CA LEU A 112 11.58 -7.22 18.74
C LEU A 112 10.64 -8.40 18.49
N PRO A 113 9.32 -8.24 18.69
CA PRO A 113 8.37 -9.27 18.35
C PRO A 113 8.21 -9.41 16.84
N ASN A 114 7.88 -10.62 16.41
CA ASN A 114 7.39 -10.86 15.06
C ASN A 114 6.01 -10.21 14.87
N ARG A 115 5.81 -9.59 13.71
CA ARG A 115 4.48 -9.12 13.30
C ARG A 115 3.65 -10.35 12.89
N PRO A 116 2.38 -10.46 13.30
CA PRO A 116 1.55 -11.59 12.90
C PRO A 116 1.41 -11.64 11.37
N ILE A 117 1.54 -12.83 10.79
CA ILE A 117 1.26 -13.03 9.38
C ILE A 117 -0.26 -13.00 9.22
N GLU A 118 -0.78 -11.91 8.68
CA GLU A 118 -2.21 -11.75 8.42
C GLU A 118 -2.55 -12.18 7.00
N ARG A 119 -3.69 -12.87 6.85
CA ARG A 119 -4.27 -13.08 5.53
C ARG A 119 -4.62 -11.71 4.94
N PRO A 120 -4.47 -11.48 3.61
CA PRO A 120 -4.78 -10.19 2.97
C PRO A 120 -6.20 -9.66 3.23
N GLU A 121 -7.11 -10.54 3.65
CA GLU A 121 -8.50 -10.27 4.02
C GLU A 121 -8.64 -9.48 5.33
N ARG A 122 -7.65 -9.55 6.23
CA ARG A 122 -7.64 -8.87 7.51
C ARG A 122 -6.67 -7.69 7.43
N VAL A 123 -7.19 -6.49 7.71
CA VAL A 123 -6.35 -5.32 7.95
C VAL A 123 -6.25 -5.18 9.47
N SER A 124 -5.08 -5.43 10.04
CA SER A 124 -4.77 -5.10 11.43
C SER A 124 -5.06 -3.62 11.74
N GLY A 125 -5.81 -3.34 12.82
CA GLY A 125 -6.08 -2.00 13.35
C GLY A 125 -7.56 -1.60 13.33
N ASP A 126 -7.84 -0.29 13.44
CA ASP A 126 -9.18 0.32 13.35
C ASP A 126 -9.82 0.21 11.95
N ALA A 127 -9.44 -0.74 11.09
CA ALA A 127 -10.07 -0.88 9.79
C ALA A 127 -11.46 -1.51 9.94
N PRO A 128 -12.45 -1.08 9.14
CA PRO A 128 -13.75 -1.74 9.10
C PRO A 128 -13.61 -3.23 8.79
N THR A 129 -14.46 -4.04 9.40
CA THR A 129 -14.48 -5.49 9.21
C THR A 129 -15.57 -5.96 8.25
N SER A 130 -16.50 -5.07 7.90
CA SER A 130 -17.62 -5.34 7.00
C SER A 130 -17.98 -4.13 6.13
N VAL A 131 -18.77 -4.37 5.08
CA VAL A 131 -19.28 -3.28 4.20
C VAL A 131 -20.31 -2.42 4.91
N GLU A 132 -20.99 -2.97 5.91
CA GLU A 132 -21.89 -2.26 6.80
C GLU A 132 -21.13 -1.25 7.67
N GLU A 133 -20.03 -1.68 8.28
CA GLU A 133 -19.19 -0.79 9.08
C GLU A 133 -18.55 0.32 8.22
N LEU A 134 -18.23 0.02 6.96
CA LEU A 134 -17.82 1.03 5.98
C LEU A 134 -18.92 2.08 5.74
N CYS A 135 -20.16 1.63 5.54
CA CYS A 135 -21.31 2.53 5.37
C CYS A 135 -21.50 3.42 6.60
N ASP A 136 -21.35 2.87 7.80
CA ASP A 136 -21.53 3.59 9.06
C ASP A 136 -20.53 4.71 9.23
N ARG A 137 -19.25 4.42 8.94
CA ARG A 137 -18.18 5.42 9.00
C ARG A 137 -18.29 6.48 7.91
N ALA A 138 -18.87 6.13 6.76
CA ALA A 138 -19.19 7.09 5.70
C ALA A 138 -20.44 7.93 6.01
N GLY A 139 -21.10 7.74 7.16
CA GLY A 139 -22.35 8.44 7.50
C GLY A 139 -23.50 8.10 6.55
N SER A 140 -23.50 6.89 6.00
CA SER A 140 -24.46 6.45 5.00
C SER A 140 -25.83 6.16 5.61
N LYS A 141 -26.89 6.37 4.84
CA LYS A 141 -28.26 6.03 5.27
C LYS A 141 -28.46 4.50 5.37
N PRO A 142 -29.44 4.01 6.16
CA PRO A 142 -29.74 2.58 6.29
C PRO A 142 -29.99 1.87 4.95
N GLU A 143 -30.58 2.56 3.98
CA GLU A 143 -30.83 2.01 2.64
C GLU A 143 -29.52 1.76 1.89
N VAL A 144 -28.53 2.64 2.03
CA VAL A 144 -27.19 2.47 1.44
C VAL A 144 -26.49 1.26 2.06
N ARG A 145 -26.65 1.04 3.37
CA ARG A 145 -26.14 -0.16 4.04
C ARG A 145 -26.72 -1.43 3.42
N GLN A 146 -28.03 -1.46 3.17
CA GLN A 146 -28.69 -2.61 2.51
C GLN A 146 -28.18 -2.82 1.08
N LEU A 147 -27.99 -1.74 0.31
CA LEU A 147 -27.39 -1.82 -1.03
C LEU A 147 -25.97 -2.40 -0.98
N ALA A 148 -25.16 -2.01 0.02
CA ALA A 148 -23.76 -2.43 0.14
C ALA A 148 -23.66 -3.92 0.45
N THR A 149 -24.46 -4.40 1.41
CA THR A 149 -24.54 -5.82 1.72
C THR A 149 -25.03 -6.64 0.52
N ALA A 150 -26.05 -6.16 -0.20
CA ALA A 150 -26.58 -6.86 -1.36
C ALA A 150 -25.57 -6.92 -2.53
N LEU A 151 -24.87 -5.82 -2.82
CA LEU A 151 -23.78 -5.78 -3.80
C LEU A 151 -22.64 -6.70 -3.38
N ASP A 152 -22.21 -6.66 -2.13
CA ASP A 152 -21.12 -7.50 -1.62
C ASP A 152 -21.39 -9.00 -1.83
N VAL A 153 -22.57 -9.46 -1.40
CA VAL A 153 -22.98 -10.86 -1.55
C VAL A 153 -22.97 -11.26 -3.02
N LYS A 154 -23.57 -10.44 -3.90
CA LYS A 154 -23.66 -10.76 -5.32
C LYS A 154 -22.31 -10.69 -6.03
N ILE A 155 -21.46 -9.72 -5.73
CA ILE A 155 -20.13 -9.58 -6.33
C ILE A 155 -19.26 -10.79 -5.96
N ARG A 156 -19.28 -11.21 -4.70
CA ARG A 156 -18.55 -12.42 -4.25
C ARG A 156 -19.09 -13.71 -4.87
N ALA A 157 -20.35 -13.73 -5.27
CA ALA A 157 -20.97 -14.87 -5.96
C ALA A 157 -20.67 -14.90 -7.48
N ILE A 158 -20.04 -13.87 -8.06
CA ILE A 158 -19.73 -13.81 -9.49
C ILE A 158 -18.84 -14.99 -9.92
N HIS A 159 -17.90 -15.43 -9.08
CA HIS A 159 -17.15 -16.67 -9.27
C HIS A 159 -16.46 -17.11 -7.97
N ALA A 160 -16.08 -18.39 -7.87
CA ALA A 160 -15.48 -18.98 -6.68
C ALA A 160 -14.10 -18.40 -6.32
N ASP A 161 -13.43 -17.74 -7.27
CA ASP A 161 -12.14 -17.08 -7.09
C ASP A 161 -12.27 -15.56 -6.88
N VAL A 162 -13.44 -15.09 -6.40
CA VAL A 162 -13.60 -13.69 -6.02
C VAL A 162 -13.38 -13.54 -4.54
N TRP A 163 -12.35 -12.76 -4.18
CA TRP A 163 -12.05 -12.40 -2.80
C TRP A 163 -12.29 -10.92 -2.57
N ARG A 164 -12.58 -10.59 -1.30
CA ARG A 164 -12.80 -9.22 -0.84
C ARG A 164 -11.73 -8.82 0.15
N LYS A 165 -11.27 -7.57 0.06
CA LYS A 165 -10.49 -6.91 1.10
C LYS A 165 -11.18 -5.62 1.53
N ILE A 166 -11.25 -5.36 2.83
CA ILE A 166 -11.85 -4.14 3.38
C ILE A 166 -10.73 -3.22 3.85
N GLY A 167 -10.72 -1.99 3.32
CA GLY A 167 -9.84 -0.90 3.73
C GLY A 167 -10.58 0.11 4.61
N LYS A 168 -9.92 1.23 4.94
CA LYS A 168 -10.49 2.25 5.85
C LYS A 168 -11.77 2.92 5.33
N GLY A 169 -11.91 3.08 4.01
CA GLY A 169 -13.06 3.76 3.37
C GLY A 169 -13.61 3.08 2.12
N TRP A 170 -13.14 1.87 1.80
CA TRP A 170 -13.55 1.13 0.61
C TRP A 170 -13.44 -0.37 0.83
N ALA A 171 -14.16 -1.14 0.01
CA ALA A 171 -13.93 -2.57 -0.19
C ALA A 171 -13.38 -2.80 -1.60
N THR A 172 -12.41 -3.69 -1.75
CA THR A 172 -11.92 -4.16 -3.05
C THR A 172 -12.31 -5.60 -3.30
N TYR A 173 -12.60 -5.90 -4.56
CA TYR A 173 -12.83 -7.26 -5.03
C TYR A 173 -11.78 -7.64 -6.08
N TYR A 174 -11.14 -8.78 -5.88
CA TYR A 174 -10.05 -9.27 -6.73
C TYR A 174 -10.26 -10.73 -7.09
N SER A 175 -9.79 -11.10 -8.28
CA SER A 175 -9.84 -12.46 -8.81
C SER A 175 -8.52 -12.77 -9.50
N PRO A 176 -7.87 -13.87 -9.12
CA PRO A 176 -6.84 -13.96 -8.07
C PRO A 176 -5.64 -13.03 -8.28
N LYS A 177 -5.40 -12.65 -9.53
CA LYS A 177 -4.22 -11.91 -9.93
C LYS A 177 -4.38 -10.41 -9.68
N ARG A 178 -5.58 -9.84 -9.81
CA ARG A 178 -5.80 -8.37 -9.69
C ARG A 178 -7.17 -7.98 -9.18
N VAL A 179 -7.23 -6.77 -8.62
CA VAL A 179 -8.47 -6.05 -8.29
C VAL A 179 -9.17 -5.67 -9.59
N TYR A 180 -10.48 -5.90 -9.65
CA TYR A 180 -11.33 -5.51 -10.78
C TYR A 180 -12.54 -4.67 -10.36
N VAL A 181 -12.81 -4.57 -9.04
CA VAL A 181 -13.83 -3.67 -8.48
C VAL A 181 -13.34 -2.98 -7.21
N TRP A 182 -13.57 -1.67 -7.11
CA TRP A 182 -13.64 -0.95 -5.83
C TRP A 182 -15.09 -0.60 -5.50
N LEU A 183 -15.46 -0.69 -4.23
CA LEU A 183 -16.73 -0.28 -3.68
C LEU A 183 -16.49 0.76 -2.59
N THR A 184 -17.03 1.95 -2.80
CA THR A 184 -16.91 3.08 -1.87
C THR A 184 -18.31 3.54 -1.49
N PRO A 185 -18.75 3.35 -0.24
CA PRO A 185 -20.01 3.92 0.23
C PRO A 185 -19.99 5.45 0.17
N GLN A 186 -21.15 6.04 -0.08
CA GLN A 186 -21.40 7.48 -0.07
C GLN A 186 -22.66 7.73 0.77
N VAL A 187 -22.89 8.98 1.19
CA VAL A 187 -24.04 9.35 2.03
C VAL A 187 -25.38 8.87 1.44
N GLN A 188 -25.55 8.91 0.11
CA GLN A 188 -26.80 8.61 -0.60
C GLN A 188 -26.68 7.49 -1.66
N GLY A 189 -25.63 6.68 -1.62
CA GLY A 189 -25.47 5.60 -2.59
C GLY A 189 -24.11 4.93 -2.50
N ILE A 190 -23.80 4.12 -3.50
CA ILE A 190 -22.54 3.37 -3.56
C ILE A 190 -21.88 3.67 -4.89
N ARG A 191 -20.60 4.01 -4.81
CA ARG A 191 -19.75 4.15 -5.99
C ARG A 191 -19.01 2.85 -6.22
N LEU A 192 -19.17 2.26 -7.39
CA LEU A 192 -18.33 1.16 -7.86
C LEU A 192 -17.36 1.69 -8.92
N GLU A 193 -16.10 1.31 -8.81
CA GLU A 193 -15.13 1.50 -9.89
C GLU A 193 -14.82 0.15 -10.49
N VAL A 194 -15.01 0.02 -11.81
CA VAL A 194 -14.88 -1.24 -12.54
C VAL A 194 -13.85 -1.09 -13.65
N PHE A 195 -13.06 -2.12 -13.89
CA PHE A 195 -12.11 -2.14 -15.01
C PHE A 195 -12.86 -2.31 -16.33
N THR A 196 -12.68 -1.36 -17.23
CA THR A 196 -13.37 -1.30 -18.54
C THR A 196 -12.45 -1.67 -19.70
N ARG A 197 -11.13 -1.75 -19.46
CA ARG A 197 -10.11 -1.96 -20.50
C ARG A 197 -10.18 -0.92 -21.64
N GLY A 198 -10.61 0.30 -21.32
CA GLY A 198 -10.71 1.39 -22.30
C GLY A 198 -11.91 1.28 -23.25
N GLN A 199 -12.83 0.35 -22.99
CA GLN A 199 -14.01 0.12 -23.82
C GLN A 199 -15.28 0.47 -23.04
N PRO A 200 -16.35 0.95 -23.70
CA PRO A 200 -17.63 1.17 -23.05
C PRO A 200 -18.10 -0.05 -22.26
N LEU A 201 -18.68 0.19 -21.09
CA LEU A 201 -19.24 -0.83 -20.21
C LEU A 201 -20.43 -0.22 -19.47
N GLU A 202 -21.65 -0.44 -19.95
CA GLU A 202 -22.85 0.08 -19.25
C GLU A 202 -23.06 -0.63 -17.90
N PRO A 203 -23.48 0.08 -16.83
CA PRO A 203 -23.78 1.52 -16.76
C PRO A 203 -22.57 2.40 -16.37
N ALA A 204 -21.35 1.86 -16.46
CA ALA A 204 -20.14 2.55 -16.05
C ALA A 204 -19.82 3.72 -16.98
N ARG A 205 -19.62 4.89 -16.37
CA ARG A 205 -19.22 6.10 -17.06
C ARG A 205 -17.70 6.25 -16.99
N PRO A 206 -17.04 6.73 -18.05
CA PRO A 206 -15.62 7.05 -17.98
C PRO A 206 -15.38 8.14 -16.93
N TYR A 207 -14.17 8.17 -16.38
CA TYR A 207 -13.72 9.28 -15.55
C TYR A 207 -13.70 10.58 -16.36
N ARG A 208 -14.25 11.67 -15.81
CA ARG A 208 -14.11 13.01 -16.41
C ARG A 208 -12.75 13.59 -16.03
N GLY A 209 -11.95 14.01 -17.01
CA GLY A 209 -10.80 14.88 -16.81
C GLY A 209 -9.45 14.23 -16.48
N SER A 210 -9.28 12.92 -16.71
CA SER A 210 -7.97 12.27 -16.56
C SER A 210 -7.66 11.32 -17.71
N THR A 211 -6.48 11.49 -18.31
CA THR A 211 -5.90 10.61 -19.34
C THR A 211 -5.31 9.33 -18.74
N THR A 212 -5.12 9.27 -17.41
CA THR A 212 -4.55 8.11 -16.74
C THR A 212 -5.62 7.10 -16.32
N THR A 213 -6.90 7.46 -16.22
CA THR A 213 -8.00 6.57 -15.78
C THR A 213 -8.85 5.98 -16.91
N GLU A 214 -8.39 6.07 -18.17
CA GLU A 214 -9.14 5.66 -19.37
C GLU A 214 -9.60 4.19 -19.34
N ARG A 215 -8.96 3.34 -18.53
CA ARG A 215 -9.27 1.90 -18.41
C ARG A 215 -10.21 1.54 -17.27
N TRP A 216 -10.74 2.53 -16.55
CA TRP A 216 -11.66 2.36 -15.44
C TRP A 216 -12.94 3.18 -15.66
N GLY A 217 -14.05 2.66 -15.16
CA GLY A 217 -15.36 3.29 -15.23
C GLY A 217 -16.02 3.33 -13.86
N VAL A 218 -16.91 4.30 -13.68
CA VAL A 218 -17.62 4.55 -12.42
C VAL A 218 -19.09 4.24 -12.60
N ILE A 219 -19.63 3.42 -11.70
CA ILE A 219 -21.05 3.12 -11.57
C ILE A 219 -21.55 3.71 -10.26
N SER A 220 -22.65 4.44 -10.30
CA SER A 220 -23.35 4.92 -9.11
C SER A 220 -24.59 4.05 -8.89
N VAL A 221 -24.66 3.35 -7.76
CA VAL A 221 -25.82 2.53 -7.36
C VAL A 221 -26.56 3.26 -6.25
N ARG A 222 -27.80 3.67 -6.48
CA ARG A 222 -28.61 4.45 -5.52
C ARG A 222 -29.87 3.72 -5.09
N SER A 223 -30.24 2.64 -5.77
CA SER A 223 -31.45 1.90 -5.50
C SER A 223 -31.33 0.42 -5.86
N ALA A 224 -32.23 -0.40 -5.33
CA ALA A 224 -32.14 -1.85 -5.41
C ALA A 224 -32.30 -2.41 -6.84
N ASN A 225 -33.01 -1.71 -7.72
CA ASN A 225 -33.20 -2.11 -9.12
C ASN A 225 -31.91 -1.96 -9.97
N GLU A 226 -30.93 -1.18 -9.52
CA GLU A 226 -29.64 -0.98 -10.18
C GLU A 226 -28.62 -2.08 -9.81
N ILE A 227 -28.92 -2.91 -8.80
CA ILE A 227 -27.98 -3.91 -8.28
C ILE A 227 -27.61 -4.93 -9.36
N ASP A 228 -28.59 -5.51 -10.06
CA ASP A 228 -28.32 -6.59 -11.01
C ASP A 228 -27.51 -6.12 -12.21
N VAL A 229 -27.80 -4.91 -12.72
CA VAL A 229 -27.04 -4.34 -13.83
C VAL A 229 -25.62 -3.96 -13.41
N ALA A 230 -25.44 -3.45 -12.17
CA ALA A 230 -24.12 -3.15 -11.63
C ALA A 230 -23.29 -4.43 -11.41
N VAL A 231 -23.89 -5.50 -10.90
CA VAL A 231 -23.22 -6.80 -10.72
C VAL A 231 -22.84 -7.42 -12.06
N ALA A 232 -23.68 -7.31 -13.09
CA ALA A 232 -23.34 -7.74 -14.44
C ALA A 232 -22.11 -6.98 -14.99
N ALA A 233 -22.02 -5.67 -14.76
CA ALA A 233 -20.85 -4.89 -15.12
C ALA A 233 -19.59 -5.31 -14.32
N CYS A 234 -19.72 -5.65 -13.04
CA CYS A 234 -18.63 -6.23 -12.26
C CYS A 234 -18.15 -7.58 -12.82
N ALA A 235 -19.07 -8.42 -13.32
CA ALA A 235 -18.72 -9.71 -13.92
C ALA A 235 -17.95 -9.53 -15.23
N GLU A 236 -18.44 -8.66 -16.11
CA GLU A 236 -17.76 -8.29 -17.35
C GLU A 236 -16.39 -7.64 -17.07
N SER A 237 -16.30 -6.82 -16.02
CA SER A 237 -15.04 -6.23 -15.57
C SER A 237 -14.00 -7.28 -15.19
N ARG A 238 -14.42 -8.37 -14.54
CA ARG A 238 -13.55 -9.52 -14.21
C ARG A 238 -13.00 -10.16 -15.48
N GLU A 239 -13.86 -10.43 -16.46
CA GLU A 239 -13.46 -11.04 -17.73
C GLU A 239 -12.48 -10.15 -18.50
N ARG A 240 -12.73 -8.83 -18.54
CA ARG A 240 -11.82 -7.85 -19.15
C ARG A 240 -10.48 -7.80 -18.45
N MET A 241 -10.45 -7.85 -17.12
CA MET A 241 -9.21 -7.89 -16.33
C MET A 241 -8.41 -9.14 -16.63
N ASN A 242 -9.06 -10.31 -16.65
CA ASN A 242 -8.41 -11.59 -16.96
C ASN A 242 -7.84 -11.61 -18.38
N ALA A 243 -8.59 -11.08 -19.36
CA ALA A 243 -8.13 -10.99 -20.74
C ALA A 243 -6.93 -10.02 -20.89
N ALA A 244 -6.94 -8.88 -20.20
CA ALA A 244 -5.81 -7.95 -20.20
C ALA A 244 -4.55 -8.55 -19.56
N ILE A 245 -4.70 -9.30 -18.47
CA ILE A 245 -3.60 -10.04 -17.84
C ILE A 245 -3.03 -11.09 -18.79
N ALA A 246 -3.89 -11.87 -19.45
CA ALA A 246 -3.47 -12.89 -20.41
C ALA A 246 -2.71 -12.29 -21.61
N ALA A 247 -3.04 -11.05 -21.99
CA ALA A 247 -2.37 -10.30 -23.05
C ALA A 247 -1.12 -9.53 -22.58
N ASN A 248 -0.72 -9.62 -21.30
CA ASN A 248 0.36 -8.82 -20.71
C ASN A 248 0.19 -7.31 -20.92
N GLU A 249 -1.06 -6.82 -20.93
CA GLU A 249 -1.34 -5.40 -21.12
C GLU A 249 -1.03 -4.59 -19.86
N PRO A 250 -0.69 -3.30 -19.99
CA PRO A 250 -0.63 -2.38 -18.86
C PRO A 250 -2.00 -2.31 -18.16
N LEU A 251 -2.06 -2.77 -16.92
CA LEU A 251 -3.29 -2.76 -16.12
C LEU A 251 -3.46 -1.46 -15.33
N SER A 252 -2.42 -0.64 -15.33
CA SER A 252 -2.38 0.65 -14.66
C SER A 252 -2.94 1.76 -15.55
N GLY A 253 -4.02 2.34 -15.05
CA GLY A 253 -4.09 3.77 -14.79
C GLY A 253 -3.82 3.98 -13.31
N ALA A 254 -2.64 4.46 -12.92
CA ALA A 254 -2.25 4.47 -11.51
C ALA A 254 -3.11 5.47 -10.73
N LEU A 255 -4.12 4.97 -9.99
CA LEU A 255 -4.54 5.64 -8.77
C LEU A 255 -3.41 5.39 -7.76
N THR A 256 -2.53 6.37 -7.59
CA THR A 256 -1.68 6.36 -6.41
C THR A 256 -2.59 6.50 -5.19
N ALA A 257 -2.17 6.01 -4.03
CA ALA A 257 -2.96 6.17 -2.80
C ALA A 257 -3.27 7.66 -2.47
N GLY A 258 -2.54 8.61 -3.07
CA GLY A 258 -2.82 10.04 -2.99
C GLY A 258 -3.97 10.53 -3.89
N ASP A 259 -4.23 9.89 -5.03
CA ASP A 259 -5.33 10.28 -5.94
C ASP A 259 -6.71 9.83 -5.42
N MET A 260 -6.74 8.87 -4.49
CA MET A 260 -7.96 8.41 -3.82
C MET A 260 -8.38 9.29 -2.63
N ALA A 261 -7.64 10.37 -2.32
CA ALA A 261 -7.90 11.21 -1.15
C ALA A 261 -8.86 12.39 -1.40
N HIS A 262 -9.37 12.61 -2.61
CA HIS A 262 -10.33 13.68 -2.86
C HIS A 262 -11.50 13.24 -3.74
N PRO A 263 -12.77 13.32 -3.25
CA PRO A 263 -13.88 13.44 -4.18
C PRO A 263 -13.66 14.72 -5.00
N PRO A 264 -13.94 14.74 -6.32
CA PRO A 264 -13.99 16.00 -7.05
C PRO A 264 -14.99 16.90 -6.32
N ALA A 265 -14.52 18.07 -5.90
CA ALA A 265 -15.36 19.10 -5.30
C ALA A 265 -16.58 19.32 -6.19
N GLU A 266 -17.75 19.38 -5.56
CA GLU A 266 -19.00 19.75 -6.20
C GLU A 266 -18.76 21.02 -7.02
N ALA A 267 -19.15 20.99 -8.30
CA ALA A 267 -19.10 22.17 -9.14
C ALA A 267 -20.04 23.22 -8.49
N GLU A 268 -19.45 24.25 -7.87
CA GLU A 268 -20.20 25.42 -7.44
C GLU A 268 -20.90 26.02 -8.67
N GLU A 269 -22.23 26.00 -8.65
CA GLU A 269 -23.05 26.82 -9.51
C GLU A 269 -22.72 28.28 -9.22
N THR A 270 -21.90 28.89 -10.07
CA THR A 270 -21.65 30.33 -10.05
C THR A 270 -22.94 31.04 -10.47
N ASN A 271 -23.75 31.43 -9.48
CA ASN A 271 -24.75 32.48 -9.63
C ASN A 271 -24.03 33.81 -9.89
N ALA A 272 -23.94 34.19 -11.17
CA ALA A 272 -23.52 35.53 -11.56
C ALA A 272 -24.65 36.52 -11.21
N VAL A 273 -24.51 37.18 -10.06
CA VAL A 273 -25.26 38.40 -9.75
C VAL A 273 -24.61 39.54 -10.54
N THR A 274 -25.30 39.99 -11.59
CA THR A 274 -25.04 41.24 -12.29
C THR A 274 -25.24 42.41 -11.32
N GLU A 275 -24.16 43.00 -10.80
CA GLU A 275 -24.19 44.37 -10.31
C GLU A 275 -23.76 45.31 -11.43
N VAL A 276 -24.75 45.98 -12.00
CA VAL A 276 -24.59 47.23 -12.75
C VAL A 276 -24.25 48.31 -11.72
N ARG A 277 -23.19 49.08 -11.97
CA ARG A 277 -22.93 50.35 -11.29
C ARG A 277 -22.64 51.45 -12.33
N PRO A 278 -23.01 52.71 -11.99
CA PRO A 278 -23.48 53.73 -12.93
C PRO A 278 -22.40 54.36 -13.81
#